data_AF-A0A3A8YW49-F1
#
_entry.id   AF-A0A3A8YW49-F1
#
_cell.length_a   1.000
_cell.length_b   1.000
_cell.length_c   1.000
_cell.angle_alpha   90.00
_cell.angle_beta   90.00
_cell.angle_gamma   90.00
#
_symmetry.space_group_name_H-M   'P 1'
#
loop_
_entity.id
_entity.type
_entity.pdbx_description
1 polymer ?
#
loop_
_entity_poly.entity_id
_entity_poly.type
_entity_poly.pdbx_seq_one_letter_code
_entity_poly.pdbx_strand_id
1 'polypeptide(L)'
;MAQKFCCSNLGCKYHQKGNLCGTTAEIGSGGKCRSFEKGLTYYVGLVWAALENKNFIDAMELNADLKIGLYCVMTVYHLGFSTMEWGTCRMYALRAGEDGPMLKTSDIIALPMDEAAVARIVQELEDGHLADMAANRPQPEKGSQPYGWLSPTGTFTEGDFGEHDATARKIIRKNGFWEEFRRWRSDRQSTCRDFLSEVKGYCLIHNPSGGGGYIVAYVKPLTKKQRDFLYGYFMEIGDWFKAEQYVGTET
;
A
#
# COMPACT_ATOMS: atom_id res chain seq x y z
N MET A 1 -32.30 -41.35 -6.57
CA MET A 1 -31.13 -41.08 -7.43
C MET A 1 -30.41 -39.89 -6.85
N ALA A 2 -29.13 -40.00 -6.49
CA ALA A 2 -28.36 -38.84 -6.02
C ALA A 2 -28.19 -37.87 -7.20
N GLN A 3 -28.73 -36.67 -7.06
CA GLN A 3 -28.63 -35.62 -8.08
C GLN A 3 -27.14 -35.26 -8.23
N LYS A 4 -26.52 -35.68 -9.33
CA LYS A 4 -25.11 -35.40 -9.61
C LYS A 4 -24.98 -33.94 -10.05
N PHE A 5 -24.68 -33.06 -9.10
CA PHE A 5 -24.37 -31.67 -9.40
C PHE A 5 -22.92 -31.56 -9.90
N CYS A 6 -22.74 -30.86 -11.01
CA CYS A 6 -21.43 -30.56 -11.59
C CYS A 6 -20.93 -29.22 -11.03
N CYS A 7 -19.74 -29.22 -10.41
CA CYS A 7 -19.07 -28.01 -9.98
C CYS A 7 -18.01 -27.62 -11.03
N SER A 8 -18.37 -26.78 -12.01
CA SER A 8 -17.45 -26.31 -13.04
C SER A 8 -16.63 -25.08 -12.63
N ASN A 9 -16.92 -24.49 -11.48
CA ASN A 9 -16.21 -23.31 -10.99
C ASN A 9 -14.90 -23.72 -10.30
N LEU A 10 -13.78 -23.61 -11.02
CA LEU A 10 -12.44 -23.93 -10.51
C LEU A 10 -12.01 -23.07 -9.32
N GLY A 11 -12.62 -21.89 -9.13
CA GLY A 11 -12.38 -21.02 -7.99
C GLY A 11 -13.15 -21.43 -6.73
N CYS A 12 -14.06 -22.40 -6.81
CA CYS A 12 -14.80 -22.89 -5.65
C CYS A 12 -13.91 -23.76 -4.76
N LYS A 13 -13.89 -23.50 -3.45
CA LYS A 13 -13.11 -24.32 -2.49
C LYS A 13 -13.55 -25.79 -2.47
N TYR A 14 -14.81 -26.06 -2.82
CA TYR A 14 -15.37 -27.40 -2.89
C TYR A 14 -15.21 -28.07 -4.26
N HIS A 15 -14.58 -27.42 -5.24
CA HIS A 15 -14.34 -28.05 -6.53
C HIS A 15 -13.34 -29.20 -6.39
N GLN A 16 -13.69 -30.35 -6.96
CA GLN A 16 -12.83 -31.53 -7.03
C GLN A 16 -12.61 -31.95 -8.49
N LYS A 17 -11.51 -32.69 -8.71
CA LYS A 17 -11.13 -33.22 -10.02
C LYS A 17 -12.29 -33.95 -10.68
N GLY A 18 -12.53 -33.65 -11.96
CA GLY A 18 -13.67 -34.19 -12.72
C GLY A 18 -14.96 -33.39 -12.58
N ASN A 19 -14.87 -32.11 -12.16
CA ASN A 19 -16.01 -31.20 -11.94
C ASN A 19 -17.00 -31.73 -10.88
N LEU A 20 -16.47 -32.39 -9.86
CA LEU A 20 -17.27 -32.90 -8.74
C LEU A 20 -17.35 -31.84 -7.63
N CYS A 21 -18.48 -31.80 -6.92
CA CYS A 21 -18.65 -30.97 -5.74
C CYS A 21 -18.31 -31.78 -4.50
N GLY A 22 -17.30 -31.36 -3.74
CA GLY A 22 -16.88 -31.98 -2.48
C GLY A 22 -17.80 -31.73 -1.30
N THR A 23 -18.90 -31.00 -1.51
CA THR A 23 -19.94 -30.74 -0.51
C THR A 23 -21.33 -31.00 -1.08
N THR A 24 -22.33 -31.08 -0.21
CA THR A 24 -23.74 -31.08 -0.61
C THR A 24 -24.11 -29.69 -1.12
N ALA A 25 -24.26 -29.55 -2.44
CA ALA A 25 -24.57 -28.27 -3.06
C ALA A 25 -26.03 -27.84 -2.76
N GLU A 26 -26.18 -26.69 -2.12
CA GLU A 26 -27.47 -26.02 -1.96
C GLU A 26 -27.72 -25.12 -3.17
N ILE A 27 -28.82 -25.37 -3.89
CA ILE A 27 -29.20 -24.58 -5.06
C ILE A 27 -30.30 -23.59 -4.69
N GLY A 28 -30.00 -22.31 -4.84
CA GLY A 28 -30.93 -21.22 -4.59
C GLY A 28 -31.88 -20.94 -5.75
N SER A 29 -32.75 -19.95 -5.54
CA SER A 29 -33.59 -19.39 -6.60
C SER A 29 -32.76 -18.96 -7.81
N GLY A 30 -33.24 -19.30 -9.02
CA GLY A 30 -32.54 -19.03 -10.27
C GLY A 30 -31.38 -19.98 -10.60
N GLY A 31 -31.27 -21.13 -9.92
CA GLY A 31 -30.29 -22.18 -10.25
C GLY A 31 -28.86 -21.89 -9.82
N LYS A 32 -28.64 -20.85 -9.00
CA LYS A 32 -27.31 -20.50 -8.49
C LYS A 32 -26.95 -21.33 -7.26
N CYS A 33 -25.72 -21.84 -7.22
CA CYS A 33 -25.19 -22.52 -6.04
C CYS A 33 -25.00 -21.51 -4.89
N ARG A 34 -25.54 -21.83 -3.71
CA ARG A 34 -25.38 -21.08 -2.46
C ARG A 34 -24.21 -21.57 -1.62
N SER A 35 -23.74 -22.78 -1.86
CA SER A 35 -22.57 -23.37 -1.20
C SER A 35 -21.23 -22.91 -1.81
N PHE A 36 -21.22 -21.90 -2.68
CA PHE A 36 -19.97 -21.40 -3.25
C PHE A 36 -19.18 -20.65 -2.19
N GLU A 37 -17.91 -21.04 -2.05
CA GLU A 37 -16.94 -20.32 -1.26
C GLU A 37 -15.62 -20.22 -2.02
N LYS A 38 -14.90 -19.10 -1.81
CA LYS A 38 -13.67 -18.76 -2.53
C LYS A 38 -12.53 -19.68 -2.08
N GLY A 39 -12.00 -20.48 -3.00
CA GLY A 39 -10.80 -21.30 -2.77
C GLY A 39 -9.52 -20.60 -3.21
N LEU A 40 -8.36 -21.24 -2.98
CA LEU A 40 -7.05 -20.72 -3.39
C LEU A 40 -7.00 -20.32 -4.88
N THR A 41 -7.54 -21.17 -5.76
CA THR A 41 -7.59 -20.93 -7.20
C THR A 41 -8.33 -19.65 -7.58
N TYR A 42 -9.37 -19.26 -6.82
CA TYR A 42 -10.08 -17.99 -7.03
C TYR A 42 -9.13 -16.80 -6.79
N TYR A 43 -8.44 -16.79 -5.64
CA TYR A 43 -7.54 -15.69 -5.28
C TYR A 43 -6.32 -15.60 -6.18
N VAL A 44 -5.71 -16.74 -6.52
CA VAL A 44 -4.60 -16.80 -7.48
C VAL A 44 -5.05 -16.34 -8.87
N GLY A 45 -6.24 -16.76 -9.31
CA GLY A 45 -6.82 -16.35 -10.58
C GLY A 45 -7.04 -14.83 -10.68
N LEU A 46 -7.42 -14.16 -9.57
CA LEU A 46 -7.54 -12.70 -9.54
C LEU A 46 -6.21 -12.00 -9.79
N VAL A 47 -5.10 -12.51 -9.23
CA VAL A 47 -3.76 -11.95 -9.46
C VAL A 47 -3.35 -12.12 -10.91
N TRP A 48 -3.58 -13.30 -11.50
CA TRP A 48 -3.26 -13.54 -12.91
C TRP A 48 -4.10 -12.70 -13.85
N ALA A 49 -5.38 -12.51 -13.58
CA ALA A 49 -6.22 -11.58 -14.34
C ALA A 49 -5.70 -10.14 -14.23
N ALA A 50 -5.29 -9.71 -13.02
CA ALA A 50 -4.70 -8.39 -12.82
C ALA A 50 -3.36 -8.25 -13.55
N LEU A 51 -2.59 -9.32 -13.72
CA LEU A 51 -1.27 -9.32 -14.37
C LEU A 51 -1.29 -9.79 -15.85
N GLU A 52 -2.46 -10.02 -16.43
CA GLU A 52 -2.59 -10.67 -17.74
C GLU A 52 -1.90 -9.87 -18.86
N ASN A 53 -2.06 -8.54 -18.84
CA ASN A 53 -1.53 -7.64 -19.87
C ASN A 53 -0.47 -6.67 -19.33
N LYS A 54 0.05 -6.90 -18.12
CA LYS A 54 1.00 -6.02 -17.44
C LYS A 54 1.83 -6.75 -16.40
N ASN A 55 3.00 -6.21 -16.07
CA ASN A 55 3.93 -6.80 -15.09
C ASN A 55 3.86 -6.12 -13.71
N PHE A 56 2.79 -5.38 -13.44
CA PHE A 56 2.58 -4.68 -12.18
C PHE A 56 1.09 -4.59 -11.86
N ILE A 57 0.77 -4.41 -10.58
CA ILE A 57 -0.59 -4.13 -10.11
C ILE A 57 -0.64 -2.67 -9.65
N ASP A 58 -1.61 -1.90 -10.13
CA ASP A 58 -1.82 -0.54 -9.66
C ASP A 58 -2.46 -0.57 -8.26
N ALA A 59 -2.02 0.32 -7.37
CA ALA A 59 -2.57 0.44 -6.03
C ALA A 59 -4.09 0.64 -6.02
N MET A 60 -4.65 1.28 -7.06
CA MET A 60 -6.09 1.50 -7.22
C MET A 60 -6.87 0.21 -7.47
N GLU A 61 -6.22 -0.86 -7.92
CA GLU A 61 -6.84 -2.17 -8.17
C GLU A 61 -6.89 -3.04 -6.91
N LEU A 62 -6.13 -2.69 -5.88
CA LEU A 62 -6.00 -3.46 -4.64
C LEU A 62 -7.27 -3.42 -3.80
N ASN A 63 -8.16 -4.37 -4.04
CA ASN A 63 -9.24 -4.72 -3.13
C ASN A 63 -8.82 -5.83 -2.14
N ALA A 64 -9.68 -6.14 -1.16
CA ALA A 64 -9.39 -7.15 -0.13
C ALA A 64 -9.06 -8.53 -0.73
N ASP A 65 -9.82 -8.98 -1.72
CA ASP A 65 -9.58 -10.28 -2.38
C ASP A 65 -8.25 -10.29 -3.13
N LEU A 66 -7.92 -9.21 -3.84
CA LEU A 66 -6.67 -9.11 -4.59
C LEU A 66 -5.45 -9.07 -3.67
N LYS A 67 -5.57 -8.47 -2.48
CA LYS A 67 -4.52 -8.50 -1.44
C LYS A 67 -4.29 -9.92 -0.92
N ILE A 68 -5.36 -10.68 -0.65
CA ILE A 68 -5.25 -12.10 -0.29
C ILE A 68 -4.57 -12.88 -1.42
N GLY A 69 -5.02 -12.66 -2.66
CA GLY A 69 -4.41 -13.30 -3.83
C GLY A 69 -2.92 -13.02 -3.97
N LEU A 70 -2.52 -11.75 -3.80
CA LEU A 70 -1.11 -11.35 -3.83
C LEU A 70 -0.29 -12.05 -2.76
N TYR A 71 -0.80 -12.11 -1.52
CA TYR A 71 -0.15 -12.84 -0.44
C TYR A 71 0.03 -14.33 -0.79
N CYS A 72 -1.02 -14.97 -1.31
CA CYS A 72 -0.95 -16.37 -1.74
C CYS A 72 0.10 -16.59 -2.84
N VAL A 73 0.08 -15.78 -3.90
CA VAL A 73 1.03 -15.89 -5.02
C VAL A 73 2.45 -15.63 -4.55
N MET A 74 2.69 -14.56 -3.79
CA MET A 74 4.03 -14.27 -3.30
C MET A 74 4.57 -15.37 -2.39
N THR A 75 3.72 -15.96 -1.55
CA THR A 75 4.11 -17.02 -0.63
C THR A 75 4.41 -18.33 -1.36
N VAL A 76 3.60 -18.71 -2.35
CA VAL A 76 3.76 -19.98 -3.09
C VAL A 76 4.96 -19.96 -4.03
N TYR A 77 5.30 -18.80 -4.58
CA TYR A 77 6.39 -18.62 -5.54
C TYR A 77 7.63 -17.96 -4.92
N HIS A 78 7.65 -17.71 -3.61
CA HIS A 78 8.73 -17.03 -2.87
C HIS A 78 9.12 -15.68 -3.49
N LEU A 79 8.12 -14.89 -3.86
CA LEU A 79 8.30 -13.61 -4.53
C LEU A 79 8.35 -12.47 -3.53
N GLY A 80 9.22 -11.49 -3.81
CA GLY A 80 9.08 -10.16 -3.25
C GLY A 80 8.27 -9.27 -4.19
N PHE A 81 8.11 -8.01 -3.78
CA PHE A 81 7.62 -6.96 -4.68
C PHE A 81 8.47 -5.71 -4.56
N SER A 82 8.52 -4.95 -5.64
CA SER A 82 9.06 -3.59 -5.68
C SER A 82 7.92 -2.61 -5.88
N THR A 83 7.98 -1.49 -5.16
CA THR A 83 7.06 -0.38 -5.35
C THR A 83 7.68 0.60 -6.34
N MET A 84 6.96 0.90 -7.41
CA MET A 84 7.30 1.97 -8.34
C MET A 84 6.31 3.11 -8.16
N GLU A 85 6.80 4.34 -8.06
CA GLU A 85 5.99 5.52 -7.81
C GLU A 85 6.23 6.58 -8.89
N TRP A 86 5.16 7.00 -9.56
CA TRP A 86 5.16 8.09 -10.53
C TRP A 86 4.03 9.06 -10.21
N GLY A 87 4.35 10.11 -9.45
CA GLY A 87 3.34 11.06 -8.96
C GLY A 87 2.34 10.37 -8.03
N THR A 88 1.08 10.27 -8.45
CA THR A 88 -0.01 9.59 -7.73
C THR A 88 -0.15 8.11 -8.08
N CYS A 89 0.51 7.64 -9.14
CA CYS A 89 0.48 6.24 -9.55
C CYS A 89 1.46 5.44 -8.71
N ARG A 90 0.95 4.48 -7.94
CA ARG A 90 1.76 3.49 -7.22
C ARG A 90 1.51 2.13 -7.84
N MET A 91 2.60 1.48 -8.26
CA MET A 91 2.56 0.20 -8.94
C MET A 91 3.40 -0.82 -8.16
N TYR A 92 2.87 -2.03 -8.01
CA TYR A 92 3.52 -3.14 -7.34
C TYR A 92 3.98 -4.14 -8.41
N ALA A 93 5.29 -4.23 -8.64
CA ALA A 93 5.87 -5.23 -9.52
C ALA A 93 6.41 -6.40 -8.70
N LEU A 94 6.15 -7.63 -9.13
CA LEU A 94 6.65 -8.84 -8.47
C LEU A 94 8.10 -9.12 -8.89
N ARG A 95 8.91 -9.65 -7.98
CA ARG A 95 10.33 -9.93 -8.18
C ARG A 95 10.74 -11.27 -7.59
N ALA A 96 11.85 -11.82 -8.08
CA ALA A 96 12.44 -13.05 -7.56
C ALA A 96 13.03 -12.80 -6.15
N GLY A 97 12.37 -13.28 -5.10
CA GLY A 97 12.81 -13.02 -3.72
C GLY A 97 12.82 -11.52 -3.36
N GLU A 98 13.48 -11.18 -2.25
CA GLU A 98 13.48 -9.82 -1.69
C GLU A 98 14.36 -8.84 -2.48
N ASP A 99 15.52 -9.28 -2.99
CA ASP A 99 16.51 -8.43 -3.66
C ASP A 99 16.71 -8.74 -5.15
N GLY A 100 15.95 -9.69 -5.70
CA GLY A 100 16.12 -10.11 -7.09
C GLY A 100 15.43 -9.20 -8.11
N PRO A 101 15.62 -9.49 -9.41
CA PRO A 101 15.05 -8.70 -10.49
C PRO A 101 13.53 -8.80 -10.54
N MET A 102 12.90 -7.74 -11.06
CA MET A 102 11.48 -7.78 -11.42
C MET A 102 11.25 -8.86 -12.47
N LEU A 103 10.18 -9.63 -12.29
CA LEU A 103 9.80 -10.72 -13.17
C LEU A 103 8.62 -10.31 -14.03
N LYS A 104 8.59 -10.82 -15.27
CA LYS A 104 7.36 -10.77 -16.06
C LYS A 104 6.38 -11.82 -15.56
N THR A 105 5.08 -11.59 -15.77
CA THR A 105 4.03 -12.55 -15.39
C THR A 105 4.29 -13.95 -15.96
N SER A 106 4.75 -14.03 -17.22
CA SER A 106 5.12 -15.29 -17.87
C SER A 106 6.23 -16.04 -17.14
N ASP A 107 7.19 -15.31 -16.60
CA ASP A 107 8.37 -15.89 -15.94
C ASP A 107 7.97 -16.41 -14.55
N ILE A 108 7.05 -15.72 -13.87
CA ILE A 108 6.49 -16.15 -12.59
C ILE A 108 5.70 -17.45 -12.75
N ILE A 109 4.83 -17.54 -13.76
CA ILE A 109 4.00 -18.73 -14.01
C ILE A 109 4.86 -19.95 -14.35
N ALA A 110 6.06 -19.75 -14.91
CA ALA A 110 7.00 -20.82 -15.21
C ALA A 110 7.80 -21.31 -13.98
N LEU A 111 7.75 -20.60 -12.85
CA LEU A 111 8.43 -21.03 -11.62
C LEU A 111 7.73 -22.24 -11.00
N PRO A 112 8.47 -23.15 -10.37
CA PRO A 112 7.87 -24.22 -9.58
C PRO A 112 7.14 -23.63 -8.37
N MET A 113 5.93 -24.12 -8.11
CA MET A 113 5.21 -23.81 -6.88
C MET A 113 5.80 -24.60 -5.71
N ASP A 114 5.92 -23.95 -4.56
CA ASP A 114 6.21 -24.64 -3.30
C ASP A 114 4.95 -25.35 -2.78
N GLU A 115 4.89 -26.66 -2.93
CA GLU A 115 3.76 -27.49 -2.50
C GLU A 115 3.48 -27.40 -0.99
N ALA A 116 4.52 -27.23 -0.16
CA ALA A 116 4.35 -27.07 1.28
C ALA A 116 3.74 -25.70 1.62
N ALA A 117 4.16 -24.66 0.90
CA ALA A 117 3.54 -23.33 1.01
C ALA A 117 2.08 -23.35 0.53
N VAL A 118 1.77 -24.07 -0.55
CA VAL A 118 0.39 -24.26 -1.03
C VAL A 118 -0.48 -24.91 0.05
N ALA A 119 -0.01 -26.03 0.64
CA ALA A 119 -0.75 -26.72 1.69
C ALA A 119 -1.03 -25.83 2.91
N ARG A 120 -0.02 -25.04 3.32
CA ARG A 120 -0.18 -24.06 4.41
C ARG A 120 -1.23 -23.00 4.10
N ILE A 121 -1.17 -22.39 2.92
CA ILE A 121 -2.13 -21.35 2.51
C ILE A 121 -3.56 -21.90 2.43
N VAL A 122 -3.73 -23.14 1.94
CA VAL A 122 -5.05 -23.79 1.93
C VAL A 122 -5.60 -23.92 3.34
N GLN A 123 -4.78 -24.38 4.30
CA GLN A 123 -5.19 -24.47 5.70
C GLN A 123 -5.54 -23.09 6.28
N GLU A 124 -4.73 -22.06 6.03
CA GLU A 124 -5.00 -20.69 6.50
C GLU A 124 -6.31 -20.10 5.93
N LEU A 125 -6.67 -20.48 4.69
CA LEU A 125 -7.96 -20.13 4.08
C LEU A 125 -9.13 -20.86 4.75
N GLU A 126 -8.96 -22.14 5.07
CA GLU A 126 -9.98 -22.96 5.73
C GLU A 126 -10.24 -22.47 7.17
N ASP A 127 -9.18 -22.08 7.87
CA ASP A 127 -9.25 -21.55 9.24
C ASP A 127 -9.75 -20.09 9.29
N GLY A 128 -9.91 -19.44 8.13
CA GLY A 128 -10.37 -18.05 8.01
C GLY A 128 -9.33 -16.99 8.36
N HIS A 129 -8.08 -17.37 8.63
CA HIS A 129 -7.01 -16.46 9.06
C HIS A 129 -6.69 -15.37 8.03
N LEU A 130 -6.80 -15.67 6.74
CA LEU A 130 -6.53 -14.69 5.69
C LEU A 130 -7.67 -13.68 5.50
N ALA A 131 -8.90 -14.02 5.88
CA ALA A 131 -10.01 -13.07 5.92
C ALA A 131 -9.80 -12.03 7.03
N ASP A 132 -9.17 -12.41 8.14
CA ASP A 132 -8.81 -11.49 9.24
C ASP A 132 -7.64 -10.57 8.92
N MET A 133 -6.73 -10.98 8.02
CA MET A 133 -5.66 -10.13 7.49
C MET A 133 -6.19 -9.09 6.49
N ALA A 134 -7.23 -9.43 5.71
CA ALA A 134 -7.85 -8.56 4.71
C ALA A 134 -9.02 -7.74 5.24
N ALA A 135 -9.65 -8.19 6.34
CA ALA A 135 -10.52 -7.37 7.16
C ALA A 135 -9.70 -6.16 7.60
N ASN A 136 -10.17 -4.97 7.24
CA ASN A 136 -9.74 -3.76 7.90
C ASN A 136 -10.02 -3.95 9.40
N ARG A 137 -9.04 -4.48 10.16
CA ARG A 137 -8.95 -4.14 11.56
C ARG A 137 -9.07 -2.63 11.58
N PRO A 138 -9.97 -2.04 12.39
CA PRO A 138 -9.85 -0.63 12.68
C PRO A 138 -8.39 -0.47 13.07
N GLN A 139 -7.64 0.31 12.28
CA GLN A 139 -6.39 0.82 12.81
C GLN A 139 -6.77 1.38 14.19
N PRO A 140 -6.04 1.06 15.26
CA PRO A 140 -6.32 1.67 16.55
C PRO A 140 -6.52 3.15 16.28
N GLU A 141 -7.61 3.75 16.79
CA GLU A 141 -7.84 5.19 16.63
C GLU A 141 -6.52 5.88 16.97
N LYS A 142 -5.78 6.30 15.94
CA LYS A 142 -4.50 6.97 16.12
C LYS A 142 -4.89 8.36 16.60
N GLY A 143 -4.78 8.58 17.90
CA GLY A 143 -4.85 9.90 18.48
C GLY A 143 -3.89 10.81 17.71
N SER A 144 -4.44 11.85 17.07
CA SER A 144 -3.79 12.76 16.12
C SER A 144 -3.04 12.05 14.97
N GLN A 145 -3.49 12.24 13.74
CA GLN A 145 -2.67 11.99 12.55
C GLN A 145 -1.96 13.30 12.20
N PRO A 146 -0.74 13.58 12.69
CA PRO A 146 -0.21 14.93 12.67
C PRO A 146 0.46 15.17 11.32
N TYR A 147 -0.32 15.57 10.31
CA TYR A 147 0.25 16.19 9.12
C TYR A 147 0.85 17.53 9.50
N GLY A 148 1.85 18.03 8.77
CA GLY A 148 2.43 19.31 9.15
C GLY A 148 3.79 19.61 8.56
N TRP A 149 4.30 20.76 8.98
CA TRP A 149 5.54 21.33 8.48
C TRP A 149 6.65 21.17 9.49
N LEU A 150 7.80 20.68 9.03
CA LEU A 150 9.00 20.53 9.83
C LEU A 150 10.06 21.56 9.39
N SER A 151 10.46 22.42 10.33
CA SER A 151 11.47 23.44 10.08
C SER A 151 12.87 22.84 9.89
N PRO A 152 13.80 23.57 9.25
CA PRO A 152 15.22 23.18 9.20
C PRO A 152 15.85 22.94 10.58
N THR A 153 15.30 23.53 11.64
CA THR A 153 15.76 23.39 13.03
C THR A 153 15.16 22.18 13.75
N GLY A 154 14.28 21.41 13.10
CA GLY A 154 13.62 20.25 13.69
C GLY A 154 12.35 20.58 14.49
N THR A 155 11.80 21.78 14.33
CA THR A 155 10.53 22.16 14.99
C THR A 155 9.35 21.78 14.10
N PHE A 156 8.52 20.86 14.58
CA PHE A 156 7.32 20.43 13.89
C PHE A 156 6.12 21.33 14.22
N THR A 157 5.35 21.68 13.20
CA THR A 157 4.10 22.43 13.30
C THR A 157 3.01 21.62 12.62
N GLU A 158 2.09 21.09 13.42
CA GLU A 158 0.94 20.33 12.95
C GLU A 158 -0.01 21.20 12.12
N GLY A 159 -0.66 20.57 11.15
CA GLY A 159 -1.71 21.15 10.32
C GLY A 159 -2.67 20.06 9.86
N ASP A 160 -3.92 20.45 9.63
CA ASP A 160 -4.96 19.50 9.22
C ASP A 160 -4.76 19.00 7.78
N PHE A 161 -5.39 17.87 7.45
CA PHE A 161 -5.41 17.34 6.10
C PHE A 161 -5.96 18.38 5.11
N GLY A 162 -5.24 18.61 4.01
CA GLY A 162 -5.65 19.58 2.97
C GLY A 162 -5.35 21.04 3.33
N GLU A 163 -4.92 21.34 4.56
CA GLU A 163 -4.69 22.70 5.06
C GLU A 163 -3.21 23.12 5.01
N HIS A 164 -2.42 22.55 4.08
CA HIS A 164 -0.97 22.80 4.03
C HIS A 164 -0.62 24.26 3.79
N ASP A 165 -1.31 24.93 2.86
CA ASP A 165 -1.04 26.34 2.52
C ASP A 165 -1.51 27.30 3.61
N ALA A 166 -2.65 26.99 4.25
CA ALA A 166 -3.14 27.76 5.40
C ALA A 166 -2.18 27.65 6.60
N THR A 167 -1.67 26.45 6.87
CA THR A 167 -0.67 26.21 7.92
C THR A 167 0.66 26.88 7.58
N ALA A 168 1.10 26.81 6.32
CA ALA A 168 2.28 27.52 5.84
C ALA A 168 2.15 29.03 6.05
N ARG A 169 0.98 29.61 5.73
CA ARG A 169 0.69 31.02 5.95
C ARG A 169 0.76 31.41 7.43
N LYS A 170 0.27 30.56 8.34
CA LYS A 170 0.38 30.79 9.80
C LYS A 170 1.85 30.82 10.23
N ILE A 171 2.67 29.87 9.76
CA ILE A 171 4.11 29.81 10.06
C ILE A 171 4.84 31.06 9.55
N ILE A 172 4.59 31.47 8.29
CA ILE A 172 5.19 32.67 7.69
C ILE A 172 4.86 33.90 8.53
N ARG A 173 3.61 34.06 8.98
CA ARG A 173 3.21 35.20 9.81
C ARG A 173 3.84 35.16 11.19
N LYS A 174 3.80 34.01 11.86
CA LYS A 174 4.36 33.82 13.21
C LYS A 174 5.87 34.10 13.26
N ASN A 175 6.59 33.72 12.22
CA ASN A 175 8.04 33.90 12.14
C ASN A 175 8.46 35.23 11.51
N GLY A 176 7.51 36.13 11.20
CA GLY A 176 7.82 37.46 10.63
C GLY A 176 8.28 37.43 9.17
N PHE A 177 8.08 36.33 8.44
CA PHE A 177 8.52 36.18 7.04
C PHE A 177 7.56 36.79 6.01
N TRP A 178 6.48 37.45 6.44
CA TRP A 178 5.41 37.88 5.55
C TRP A 178 5.85 38.89 4.48
N GLU A 179 6.70 39.86 4.83
CA GLU A 179 7.23 40.83 3.87
C GLU A 179 8.28 40.23 2.93
N GLU A 180 9.03 39.23 3.38
CA GLU A 180 9.97 38.44 2.55
C GLU A 180 9.17 37.62 1.52
N PHE A 181 8.11 36.94 1.99
CA PHE A 181 7.18 36.19 1.14
C PHE A 181 6.52 37.07 0.07
N ARG A 182 5.98 38.25 0.43
CA ARG A 182 5.34 39.14 -0.56
C ARG A 182 6.32 39.57 -1.65
N ARG A 183 7.57 39.88 -1.29
CA ARG A 183 8.62 40.24 -2.24
C ARG A 183 8.98 39.07 -3.15
N TRP A 184 9.20 37.89 -2.56
CA TRP A 184 9.50 36.66 -3.31
C TRP A 184 8.35 36.20 -4.23
N ARG A 185 7.10 36.49 -3.89
CA ARG A 185 5.93 36.17 -4.71
C ARG A 185 5.67 37.19 -5.81
N SER A 186 6.22 38.40 -5.73
CA SER A 186 5.83 39.52 -6.61
C SER A 186 6.10 39.28 -8.09
N ASP A 187 7.05 38.39 -8.40
CA ASP A 187 7.47 37.99 -9.75
C ASP A 187 7.06 36.55 -10.10
N ARG A 188 6.23 35.88 -9.27
CA ARG A 188 5.94 34.44 -9.38
C ARG A 188 4.50 34.09 -9.03
N GLN A 189 3.90 33.15 -9.77
CA GLN A 189 2.62 32.54 -9.39
C GLN A 189 2.85 31.38 -8.40
N SER A 190 3.25 31.70 -7.17
CA SER A 190 3.63 30.71 -6.14
C SER A 190 2.88 30.89 -4.81
N THR A 191 2.77 29.83 -4.02
CA THR A 191 1.97 29.74 -2.79
C THR A 191 2.81 29.91 -1.51
N CYS A 192 2.17 29.97 -0.33
CA CYS A 192 2.89 30.02 0.94
C CYS A 192 3.64 28.72 1.21
N ARG A 193 3.06 27.58 0.79
CA ARG A 193 3.71 26.27 0.77
C ARG A 193 5.03 26.32 0.01
N ASP A 194 5.02 26.86 -1.20
CA ASP A 194 6.19 26.90 -2.08
C ASP A 194 7.30 27.74 -1.45
N PHE A 195 6.96 28.90 -0.88
CA PHE A 195 7.93 29.75 -0.18
C PHE A 195 8.61 29.03 1.01
N LEU A 196 7.83 28.33 1.85
CA LEU A 196 8.41 27.62 2.98
C LEU A 196 9.35 26.50 2.54
N SER A 197 9.01 25.76 1.48
CA SER A 197 9.85 24.67 1.00
C SER A 197 11.07 25.17 0.22
N GLU A 198 10.86 26.03 -0.78
CA GLU A 198 11.90 26.50 -1.69
C GLU A 198 12.85 27.54 -1.08
N VAL A 199 12.34 28.41 -0.20
CA VAL A 199 13.14 29.50 0.35
C VAL A 199 13.59 29.15 1.75
N LYS A 200 12.67 28.75 2.62
CA LYS A 200 12.97 28.52 4.04
C LYS A 200 13.42 27.08 4.35
N GLY A 201 13.37 26.15 3.40
CA GLY A 201 13.89 24.78 3.57
C GLY A 201 13.04 23.89 4.47
N TYR A 202 11.77 24.22 4.66
CA TYR A 202 10.85 23.36 5.40
C TYR A 202 10.48 22.13 4.57
N CYS A 203 10.26 21.01 5.25
CA CYS A 203 9.67 19.82 4.64
C CYS A 203 8.26 19.59 5.17
N LEU A 204 7.41 18.99 4.32
CA LEU A 204 6.00 18.72 4.62
C LEU A 204 5.81 17.22 4.85
N ILE A 205 5.29 16.85 6.02
CA ILE A 205 4.83 15.51 6.34
C ILE A 205 3.33 15.45 6.06
N HIS A 206 2.91 14.60 5.13
CA HIS A 206 1.52 14.58 4.66
C HIS A 206 1.15 13.22 4.04
N ASN A 207 -0.15 12.96 3.87
CA ASN A 207 -0.72 11.86 3.11
C ASN A 207 -1.81 12.38 2.16
N PRO A 208 -1.51 12.78 0.91
CA PRO A 208 -2.48 13.42 -0.01
C PRO A 208 -3.64 12.55 -0.43
N SER A 209 -3.51 11.23 -0.32
CA SER A 209 -4.54 10.30 -0.74
C SER A 209 -5.43 9.83 0.41
N GLY A 210 -5.11 10.11 1.68
CA GLY A 210 -5.82 9.59 2.86
C GLY A 210 -5.71 8.06 3.06
N GLY A 211 -5.29 7.33 2.02
CA GLY A 211 -4.90 5.93 2.03
C GLY A 211 -3.47 5.76 1.50
N GLY A 212 -2.69 4.88 2.15
CA GLY A 212 -1.24 4.74 1.96
C GLY A 212 -0.43 5.50 3.01
N GLY A 213 0.81 5.06 3.25
CA GLY A 213 1.69 5.61 4.29
C GLY A 213 2.07 7.08 4.08
N TYR A 214 2.72 7.68 5.08
CA TYR A 214 3.12 9.08 5.07
C TYR A 214 4.12 9.40 3.95
N ILE A 215 4.11 10.64 3.47
CA ILE A 215 5.07 11.21 2.51
C ILE A 215 5.78 12.39 3.17
N VAL A 216 7.07 12.54 2.89
CA VAL A 216 7.86 13.71 3.27
C VAL A 216 8.28 14.44 2.00
N ALA A 217 7.68 15.59 1.74
CA ALA A 217 8.00 16.41 0.57
C ALA A 217 9.00 17.53 0.96
N TYR A 218 10.10 17.64 0.23
CA TYR A 218 11.13 18.66 0.44
C TYR A 218 11.78 19.06 -0.89
N VAL A 219 12.13 20.35 -1.01
CA VAL A 219 12.87 20.87 -2.19
C VAL A 219 14.36 21.02 -1.91
N LYS A 220 14.72 21.43 -0.69
CA LYS A 220 16.12 21.51 -0.25
C LYS A 220 16.56 20.21 0.42
N PRO A 221 17.86 19.85 0.36
CA PRO A 221 18.40 18.75 1.15
C PRO A 221 18.02 18.90 2.63
N LEU A 222 17.56 17.81 3.24
CA LEU A 222 17.16 17.79 4.64
C LEU A 222 18.36 18.12 5.54
N THR A 223 18.13 18.87 6.61
CA THR A 223 19.14 19.06 7.64
C THR A 223 19.27 17.83 8.53
N LYS A 224 20.37 17.72 9.28
CA LYS A 224 20.51 16.67 10.30
C LYS A 224 19.35 16.70 11.30
N LYS A 225 18.96 17.90 11.77
CA LYS A 225 17.84 18.06 12.71
C LYS A 225 16.50 17.60 12.13
N GLN A 226 16.28 17.81 10.83
CA GLN A 226 15.09 17.28 10.16
C GLN A 226 15.12 15.76 10.07
N ARG A 227 16.26 15.17 9.68
CA ARG A 227 16.42 13.71 9.63
C ARG A 227 16.24 13.05 11.00
N ASP A 228 16.88 13.59 12.04
CA ASP A 228 16.77 13.10 13.42
C ASP A 228 15.31 13.12 13.90
N PHE A 229 14.59 14.21 13.61
CA PHE A 229 13.16 14.32 13.93
C PHE A 229 12.33 13.29 13.14
N LEU A 230 12.53 13.19 11.81
CA LEU A 230 11.76 12.28 10.95
C LEU A 230 11.96 10.82 11.34
N TYR A 231 13.19 10.44 11.70
CA TYR A 231 13.48 9.12 12.24
C TYR A 231 12.63 8.84 13.49
N GLY A 232 12.73 9.69 14.52
CA GLY A 232 11.96 9.51 15.76
C GLY A 232 10.44 9.51 15.52
N TYR A 233 9.97 10.44 14.70
CA TYR A 233 8.55 10.57 14.33
C TYR A 233 8.01 9.30 13.66
N PHE A 234 8.73 8.74 12.69
CA PHE A 234 8.29 7.53 12.00
C PHE A 234 8.41 6.27 12.88
N MET A 235 9.41 6.21 13.77
CA MET A 235 9.51 5.16 14.78
C MET A 235 8.31 5.16 15.73
N GLU A 236 7.91 6.34 16.24
CA GLU A 236 6.79 6.48 17.18
C GLU A 236 5.45 6.04 16.58
N ILE A 237 5.21 6.33 15.30
CA ILE A 237 3.96 5.94 14.62
C ILE A 237 3.99 4.50 14.06
N GLY A 238 5.08 3.78 14.29
CA GLY A 238 5.27 2.37 13.90
C GLY A 238 5.64 2.15 12.44
N ASP A 239 6.18 3.16 11.74
CA ASP A 239 6.63 3.07 10.35
C ASP A 239 8.17 2.96 10.29
N TRP A 240 8.69 1.83 10.77
CA TRP A 240 10.14 1.60 10.89
C TRP A 240 10.86 1.67 9.54
N PHE A 241 10.26 1.14 8.47
CA PHE A 241 10.85 1.19 7.12
C PHE A 241 11.07 2.63 6.65
N LYS A 242 10.14 3.53 6.98
CA LYS A 242 10.27 4.94 6.64
C LYS A 242 11.24 5.65 7.57
N ALA A 243 11.29 5.29 8.85
CA ALA A 243 12.26 5.85 9.79
C ALA A 243 13.70 5.62 9.34
N GLU A 244 14.04 4.39 8.95
CA GLU A 244 15.39 3.99 8.52
C GLU A 244 15.91 4.81 7.32
N GLN A 245 15.03 5.36 6.47
CA GLN A 245 15.42 6.25 5.38
C GLN A 245 16.09 7.56 5.86
N TYR A 246 15.94 7.89 7.14
CA TYR A 246 16.48 9.12 7.73
C TYR A 246 17.65 8.85 8.69
N VAL A 247 18.10 7.60 8.82
CA VAL A 247 19.36 7.26 9.49
C VAL A 247 20.53 7.68 8.59
N GLY A 248 21.55 8.30 9.18
CA GLY A 248 22.55 9.10 8.48
C GLY A 248 23.25 8.41 7.31
N THR A 249 23.13 9.03 6.13
CA THR A 249 24.25 9.08 5.18
C THR A 249 25.02 10.35 5.47
N GLU A 250 26.16 10.21 6.15
CA GLU A 250 27.17 11.26 6.15
C GLU A 250 27.76 11.32 4.73
N THR A 251 27.57 12.46 4.07
CA THR A 251 28.43 12.95 2.98
C THR A 251 28.79 14.38 3.30
#